data_AF-A0A1T4K9V4-F1
#
_entry.id   AF-A0A1T4K9V4-F1
#
_cell.length_a   1.000
_cell.length_b   1.000
_cell.length_c   1.000
_cell.angle_alpha   90.00
_cell.angle_beta   90.00
_cell.angle_gamma   90.00
#
_symmetry.space_group_name_H-M   'P 1'
#
loop_
_entity.id
_entity.type
_entity.pdbx_description
1 polymer ?
#
loop_
_entity_poly.entity_id
_entity_poly.type
_entity_poly.pdbx_seq_one_letter_code
_entity_poly.pdbx_strand_id
1 'polypeptide(L)'
;MQQLFLSYRIIYSYFNLSSQMPEDFELPIWYNGLEMLLPATMHTTGFTNYFRITVNDVVIVFEADEERNYRAVVSPENMEQIHAVQPGILPVIAETLHDLFT
;
A
#
# COMPACT_ATOMS: atom_id res chain seq x y z
N MET A 1 -17.52 9.02 0.03
CA MET A 1 -16.47 8.04 -0.35
C MET A 1 -15.54 8.60 -1.43
N GLN A 2 -16.01 8.93 -2.65
CA GLN A 2 -15.15 9.52 -3.71
C GLN A 2 -14.42 10.82 -3.33
N GLN A 3 -15.02 11.71 -2.53
CA GLN A 3 -14.40 12.99 -2.17
C GLN A 3 -13.10 12.85 -1.36
N LEU A 4 -13.00 11.87 -0.47
CA LEU A 4 -11.82 11.66 0.38
C LEU A 4 -10.68 10.98 -0.36
N PHE A 5 -10.99 9.98 -1.21
CA PHE A 5 -10.02 9.45 -2.16
C PHE A 5 -9.54 10.53 -3.14
N LEU A 6 -10.44 11.42 -3.59
CA LEU A 6 -10.03 12.61 -4.34
C LEU A 6 -9.11 13.50 -3.50
N SER A 7 -9.43 13.73 -2.22
CA SER A 7 -8.64 14.58 -1.34
C SER A 7 -7.22 14.02 -1.13
N TYR A 8 -7.07 12.72 -0.92
CA TYR A 8 -5.77 12.07 -0.84
C TYR A 8 -5.05 12.07 -2.20
N ARG A 9 -5.72 11.72 -3.30
CA ARG A 9 -5.13 11.85 -4.65
C ARG A 9 -4.65 13.27 -4.91
N ILE A 10 -5.43 14.26 -4.50
CA ILE A 10 -5.10 15.68 -4.61
C ILE A 10 -3.87 15.99 -3.75
N ILE A 11 -3.86 15.63 -2.46
CA ILE A 11 -2.73 15.87 -1.55
C ILE A 11 -1.45 15.18 -2.04
N TYR A 12 -1.51 13.91 -2.44
CA TYR A 12 -0.38 13.17 -3.01
C TYR A 12 0.07 13.76 -4.35
N SER A 13 -0.85 14.22 -5.19
CA SER A 13 -0.52 14.90 -6.46
C SER A 13 0.16 16.25 -6.22
N TYR A 14 -0.30 17.04 -5.25
CA TYR A 14 0.34 18.30 -4.86
C TYR A 14 1.69 18.08 -4.17
N PHE A 15 1.85 17.02 -3.38
CA PHE A 15 3.14 16.65 -2.80
C PHE A 15 4.14 16.19 -3.88
N ASN A 16 3.66 15.55 -4.97
CA ASN A 16 4.48 15.16 -6.12
C ASN A 16 5.06 16.35 -6.93
N LEU A 17 4.61 17.58 -6.70
CA LEU A 17 5.23 18.77 -7.29
C LEU A 17 6.57 19.15 -6.61
N SER A 18 6.86 18.63 -5.41
CA SER A 18 8.22 18.53 -4.88
C SER A 18 8.77 17.17 -5.28
N SER A 19 9.88 17.12 -6.02
CA SER A 19 10.33 15.99 -6.84
C SER A 19 10.72 14.68 -6.10
N GLN A 20 10.28 14.44 -4.87
CA GLN A 20 10.50 13.20 -4.13
C GLN A 20 9.28 12.89 -3.28
N MET A 21 8.58 11.78 -3.57
CA MET A 21 7.69 11.17 -2.58
C MET A 21 8.52 10.78 -1.35
N PRO A 22 8.00 10.93 -0.12
CA PRO A 22 8.75 10.45 1.02
C PRO A 22 8.79 8.92 0.92
N GLU A 23 9.97 8.33 1.17
CA GLU A 23 10.10 6.87 1.13
C GLU A 23 9.11 6.23 2.11
N ASP A 24 8.81 6.90 3.22
CA ASP A 24 7.81 6.49 4.21
C ASP A 24 6.53 7.33 4.14
N PHE A 25 5.37 6.69 4.21
CA PHE A 25 4.06 7.33 4.22
C PHE A 25 3.01 6.50 4.97
N GLU A 26 1.82 7.07 5.17
CA GLU A 26 0.67 6.34 5.70
C GLU A 26 -0.32 6.05 4.57
N LEU A 27 -0.60 4.77 4.32
CA LEU A 27 -1.57 4.32 3.33
C LEU A 27 -2.97 4.31 3.95
N PRO A 28 -3.90 5.19 3.51
CA PRO A 28 -5.27 5.18 3.99
C PRO A 28 -6.05 4.04 3.34
N ILE A 29 -6.65 3.17 4.14
CA ILE A 29 -7.55 2.11 3.66
C ILE A 29 -8.89 2.13 4.38
N TRP A 30 -9.91 1.62 3.70
CA TRP A 30 -11.24 1.42 4.27
C TRP A 30 -11.55 -0.07 4.36
N TYR A 31 -11.59 -0.62 5.56
CA TYR A 31 -11.79 -2.05 5.76
C TYR A 31 -12.73 -2.32 6.94
N ASN A 32 -13.72 -3.19 6.74
CA ASN A 32 -14.76 -3.50 7.73
C ASN A 32 -15.48 -2.28 8.33
N GLY A 33 -15.69 -1.24 7.50
CA GLY A 33 -16.38 -0.01 7.93
C GLY A 33 -15.52 0.93 8.78
N LEU A 34 -14.23 0.65 8.90
CA LEU A 34 -13.26 1.47 9.61
C LEU A 34 -12.22 2.03 8.65
N GLU A 35 -11.85 3.28 8.87
CA GLU A 35 -10.68 3.89 8.26
C GLU A 35 -9.44 3.49 9.05
N MET A 36 -8.41 3.05 8.35
CA MET A 36 -7.11 2.74 8.94
C MET A 36 -6.01 3.44 8.14
N LEU A 37 -4.98 3.87 8.85
CA LEU A 37 -3.75 4.38 8.29
C LEU A 37 -2.67 3.33 8.53
N LEU A 38 -2.16 2.74 7.44
CA LEU A 38 -1.14 1.71 7.52
C LEU A 38 0.24 2.31 7.25
N PRO A 39 1.24 2.08 8.12
CA PRO A 39 2.61 2.47 7.83
C PRO A 39 3.09 1.77 6.56
N ALA A 40 3.59 2.56 5.61
CA ALA A 40 4.02 2.09 4.30
C ALA A 40 5.36 2.73 3.92
N THR A 41 6.21 1.94 3.26
CA THR A 41 7.45 2.43 2.64
C THR A 41 7.45 2.05 1.16
N MET A 42 7.70 3.01 0.27
CA MET A 42 7.88 2.77 -1.16
C MET A 42 9.37 2.58 -1.44
N HIS A 43 9.70 1.49 -2.13
CA HIS A 43 11.05 1.22 -2.61
C HIS A 43 11.06 1.11 -4.13
N THR A 44 12.07 1.72 -4.73
CA THR A 44 12.34 1.62 -6.16
C THR A 44 13.63 0.85 -6.39
N THR A 45 13.58 -0.19 -7.22
CA THR A 45 14.78 -0.93 -7.66
C THR A 45 14.75 -1.06 -9.18
N GLY A 46 15.63 -0.31 -9.85
CA GLY A 46 15.60 -0.19 -11.31
C GLY A 46 14.31 0.49 -11.76
N PHE A 47 13.51 -0.19 -12.59
CA PHE A 47 12.21 0.28 -13.08
C PHE A 47 11.01 -0.27 -12.28
N THR A 48 11.27 -1.09 -11.27
CA THR A 48 10.23 -1.72 -10.47
C THR A 48 10.07 -1.00 -9.14
N ASN A 49 8.82 -0.74 -8.77
CA ASN A 49 8.45 -0.25 -7.45
C ASN A 49 7.79 -1.38 -6.65
N TYR A 50 8.10 -1.45 -5.37
CA TYR A 50 7.37 -2.26 -4.41
C TYR A 50 7.11 -1.48 -3.13
N PHE A 51 6.04 -1.86 -2.44
CA PHE A 51 5.62 -1.24 -1.19
C PHE A 51 5.80 -2.22 -0.06
N ARG A 52 6.39 -1.79 1.05
CA ARG A 52 6.35 -2.52 2.33
C ARG A 52 5.24 -1.92 3.16
N ILE A 53 4.25 -2.72 3.54
CA ILE A 53 3.10 -2.26 4.32
C ILE A 53 3.04 -3.06 5.61
N THR A 54 2.97 -2.36 6.73
CA THR A 54 2.91 -2.98 8.06
C THR A 54 1.45 -3.17 8.47
N VAL A 55 1.04 -4.42 8.70
CA VAL A 55 -0.29 -4.79 9.16
C VAL A 55 -0.15 -5.68 10.39
N ASN A 56 -0.66 -5.25 11.55
CA ASN A 56 -0.54 -5.99 12.82
C ASN A 56 0.91 -6.41 13.11
N ASP A 57 1.86 -5.48 12.95
CA ASP A 57 3.32 -5.69 13.08
C ASP A 57 3.94 -6.67 12.07
N VAL A 58 3.18 -7.11 11.07
CA VAL A 58 3.67 -7.96 9.97
C VAL A 58 3.95 -7.09 8.75
N VAL A 59 5.17 -7.13 8.24
CA VAL A 59 5.54 -6.45 6.98
C VAL A 59 5.16 -7.32 5.80
N ILE A 60 4.30 -6.78 4.93
CA ILE A 60 3.84 -7.41 3.70
C ILE A 60 4.37 -6.59 2.52
N VAL A 61 4.98 -7.26 1.55
CA VAL A 61 5.46 -6.61 0.33
C VAL A 61 4.35 -6.62 -0.71
N PHE A 62 4.14 -5.50 -1.40
CA PHE A 62 3.24 -5.41 -2.55
C PHE A 62 4.03 -4.98 -3.78
N GLU A 63 3.94 -5.76 -4.84
CA GLU A 63 4.59 -5.49 -6.12
C GLU A 63 3.57 -5.59 -7.26
N ALA A 64 3.77 -4.80 -8.32
CA ALA A 64 2.95 -4.90 -9.51
C ALA A 64 3.29 -6.19 -10.28
N ASP A 65 2.27 -6.92 -10.70
CA ASP A 65 2.42 -8.05 -11.62
C ASP A 65 2.50 -7.57 -13.09
N GLU A 66 2.53 -8.53 -14.02
CA GLU A 66 2.64 -8.25 -15.47
C GLU A 66 1.46 -7.43 -16.01
N GLU A 67 0.29 -7.52 -15.37
CA GLU A 67 -0.93 -6.79 -15.72
C GLU A 67 -1.09 -5.48 -14.93
N ARG A 68 -0.09 -5.12 -14.10
CA ARG A 68 -0.09 -3.96 -13.19
C ARG A 68 -1.11 -4.04 -12.07
N ASN A 69 -1.52 -5.25 -11.69
CA ASN A 69 -2.24 -5.47 -10.44
C ASN A 69 -1.23 -5.66 -9.31
N TYR A 70 -1.48 -5.07 -8.15
CA TYR A 70 -0.61 -5.28 -6.98
C TYR A 70 -0.89 -6.65 -6.35
N ARG A 71 0.16 -7.45 -6.14
CA ARG A 71 0.09 -8.72 -5.42
C ARG A 71 0.84 -8.66 -4.10
N ALA A 72 0.28 -9.28 -3.07
CA ALA A 72 0.94 -9.45 -1.78
C ALA A 72 1.99 -10.57 -1.86
N VAL A 73 3.20 -10.28 -1.37
CA VAL A 73 4.33 -11.20 -1.25
C VAL A 73 4.77 -11.21 0.21
N VAL A 74 4.82 -12.40 0.79
CA VAL A 74 5.25 -12.62 2.18
C VAL A 74 6.55 -13.38 2.14
N SER A 75 7.59 -12.85 2.80
CA SER A 75 8.87 -13.56 2.91
C SER A 75 8.71 -14.82 3.77
N PRO A 76 9.53 -15.86 3.54
CA PRO A 76 9.49 -17.08 4.34
C PRO A 76 9.60 -16.84 5.85
N GLU A 77 10.37 -15.84 6.25
CA GLU A 77 10.56 -15.42 7.64
C GLU A 77 9.28 -14.86 8.31
N ASN A 78 8.33 -14.38 7.51
CA ASN A 78 7.07 -13.78 7.95
C ASN A 78 5.87 -14.75 7.83
N MET A 79 6.09 -15.99 7.37
CA MET A 79 5.03 -16.98 7.15
C MET A 79 4.29 -17.38 8.44
N GLU A 80 4.97 -17.41 9.59
CA GLU A 80 4.31 -17.76 10.86
C GLU A 80 3.44 -16.61 11.37
N GLN A 81 3.87 -15.37 11.15
CA GLN A 81 3.17 -14.18 11.62
C GLN A 81 2.00 -13.80 10.71
N ILE A 82 1.96 -14.27 9.45
CA ILE A 82 0.89 -13.94 8.50
C ILE A 82 -0.51 -14.34 9.00
N HIS A 83 -0.60 -15.32 9.91
CA HIS A 83 -1.85 -15.70 10.55
C HIS A 83 -2.50 -14.57 11.37
N ALA A 84 -1.71 -13.57 11.79
CA ALA A 84 -2.22 -12.36 12.44
C ALA A 84 -2.87 -11.37 11.46
N VAL A 85 -2.67 -11.56 10.15
CA VAL A 85 -3.23 -10.71 9.10
C VAL A 85 -4.52 -11.33 8.58
N GLN A 86 -5.62 -10.58 8.67
CA GLN A 86 -6.89 -11.02 8.10
C GLN A 86 -6.79 -11.05 6.57
N PRO A 87 -6.99 -12.18 5.88
CA PRO A 87 -6.74 -12.28 4.44
C PRO A 87 -7.52 -11.26 3.60
N GLY A 88 -8.71 -10.85 4.07
CA GLY A 88 -9.54 -9.86 3.38
C GLY A 88 -8.99 -8.44 3.33
N ILE A 89 -7.97 -8.10 4.14
CA ILE A 89 -7.35 -6.76 4.10
C ILE A 89 -6.40 -6.60 2.90
N LEU A 90 -5.81 -7.70 2.43
CA LEU A 90 -4.84 -7.71 1.32
C LEU A 90 -5.41 -7.19 0.00
N PRO A 91 -6.59 -7.64 -0.48
CA PRO A 91 -7.17 -7.09 -1.72
C PRO A 91 -7.51 -5.60 -1.59
N VAL A 92 -7.97 -5.15 -0.41
CA VAL A 92 -8.26 -3.71 -0.17
C VAL A 92 -6.99 -2.87 -0.29
N ILE A 93 -5.88 -3.35 0.27
CA ILE A 93 -4.58 -2.68 0.14
C ILE A 93 -4.15 -2.63 -1.32
N ALA A 94 -4.24 -3.75 -2.05
CA ALA A 94 -3.85 -3.83 -3.45
C ALA A 94 -4.67 -2.87 -4.34
N GLU A 95 -5.99 -2.82 -4.15
CA GLU A 95 -6.88 -1.87 -4.85
C GLU A 95 -6.51 -0.42 -4.53
N THR A 96 -6.24 -0.11 -3.25
CA THR A 96 -5.85 1.24 -2.84
C THR A 96 -4.53 1.67 -3.49
N LEU A 97 -3.53 0.77 -3.54
CA LEU A 97 -2.26 1.04 -4.22
C LEU A 97 -2.46 1.24 -5.72
N HIS A 98 -3.34 0.46 -6.35
CA HIS A 98 -3.69 0.63 -7.76
C HIS A 98 -4.26 2.02 -8.01
N ASP A 99 -5.25 2.46 -7.23
CA ASP A 99 -5.90 3.76 -7.37
C ASP A 99 -4.98 4.97 -7.16
N LEU A 100 -3.93 4.81 -6.35
CA LEU A 100 -3.00 5.88 -5.99
C LEU A 100 -1.78 5.98 -6.91
N PHE A 101 -1.29 4.85 -7.41
CA PHE A 101 0.01 4.76 -8.08
C PHE A 101 -0.06 4.25 -9.54
N THR A 102 -1.25 3.98 -10.06
CA THR A 102 -1.50 3.62 -11.48
C THR A 102 -2.41 4.64 -12.14
#